data_AF-A0AA85C0L2-F1
#
_entry.id   AF-A0AA85C0L2-F1
#
_cell.length_a   1.000
_cell.length_b   1.000
_cell.length_c   1.000
_cell.angle_alpha   90.00
_cell.angle_beta   90.00
_cell.angle_gamma   90.00
#
_symmetry.space_group_name_H-M   'P 1'
#
loop_
_entity.id
_entity.type
_entity.pdbx_description
1 polymer ?
#
loop_
_entity_poly.entity_id
_entity_poly.type
_entity_poly.pdbx_seq_one_letter_code
_entity_poly.pdbx_strand_id
1 'polypeptide(L)'
;MSFAEICNSTQIPKALLWDVNQVASWIEGIGYSQYKECFTENQIDGRSLINIHSSTLPHLGVTEFADIKNIACKVREVLNLDENESSRKLHLPPRNIVGMFLEAKSYTGSKLSGLTFPRFVYNTRSAIWQPSLTNMGMIFKY
;
A
#
# COMPACT_ATOMS: atom_id res chain seq x y z
N MET A 1 11.55 -8.37 -17.47
CA MET A 1 12.40 -8.71 -16.32
C MET A 1 12.24 -10.18 -15.99
N SER A 2 13.35 -10.89 -15.80
CA SER A 2 13.34 -12.28 -15.34
C SER A 2 12.98 -12.37 -13.85
N PHE A 3 12.55 -13.55 -13.40
CA PHE A 3 12.24 -13.81 -11.99
C PHE A 3 13.42 -13.47 -11.05
N ALA A 4 14.65 -13.84 -11.46
CA ALA A 4 15.86 -13.61 -10.69
C ALA A 4 16.20 -12.11 -10.59
N GLU A 5 16.04 -11.36 -11.69
CA GLU A 5 16.23 -9.91 -11.69
C GLU A 5 15.30 -9.22 -10.69
N ILE A 6 14.00 -9.58 -10.69
CA ILE A 6 13.02 -8.98 -9.79
C ILE A 6 13.39 -9.27 -8.33
N CYS A 7 13.69 -10.53 -7.99
CA CYS A 7 14.00 -10.90 -6.61
C CYS A 7 15.29 -10.25 -6.08
N ASN A 8 16.28 -10.04 -6.94
CA ASN A 8 17.58 -9.49 -6.53
C ASN A 8 17.60 -7.95 -6.50
N SER A 9 16.83 -7.29 -7.38
CA SER A 9 16.79 -5.83 -7.47
C SER A 9 15.77 -5.19 -6.51
N THR A 10 14.76 -5.95 -6.09
CA THR A 10 13.67 -5.39 -5.30
C THR A 10 14.03 -5.29 -3.82
N GLN A 11 13.90 -4.08 -3.27
CA GLN A 11 14.03 -3.82 -1.84
C GLN A 11 12.65 -3.72 -1.19
N ILE A 12 12.33 -4.63 -0.27
CA ILE A 12 11.10 -4.56 0.52
C ILE A 12 11.28 -3.48 1.59
N PRO A 13 10.34 -2.51 1.70
CA PRO A 13 10.44 -1.47 2.71
C PRO A 13 10.43 -2.08 4.11
N LYS A 14 11.39 -1.66 4.94
CA LYS A 14 11.46 -2.06 6.36
C LYS A 14 10.20 -1.66 7.13
N ALA A 15 9.50 -0.63 6.65
CA ALA A 15 8.25 -0.16 7.20
C ALA A 15 7.15 -1.22 7.26
N LEU A 16 7.21 -2.26 6.42
CA LEU A 16 6.29 -3.39 6.48
C LEU A 16 6.30 -4.13 7.84
N LEU A 17 7.43 -4.09 8.54
CA LEU A 17 7.63 -4.78 9.82
C LEU A 17 7.36 -3.89 11.03
N TRP A 18 6.93 -2.64 10.80
CA TRP A 18 6.66 -1.72 11.90
C TRP A 18 5.46 -2.15 12.72
N ASP A 19 5.61 -2.08 14.03
CA ASP A 19 4.48 -2.10 14.95
C ASP A 19 3.79 -0.72 15.01
N VAL A 20 2.67 -0.66 15.72
CA VAL A 20 1.87 0.56 15.87
C VAL A 20 2.69 1.70 16.52
N ASN A 21 3.57 1.39 17.46
CA ASN A 21 4.40 2.39 18.15
C ASN A 21 5.49 2.97 17.24
N GLN A 22 6.07 2.13 16.38
CA GLN A 22 7.06 2.53 15.37
C GLN A 22 6.42 3.41 14.31
N VAL A 23 5.19 3.10 13.86
CA VAL A 23 4.42 3.97 12.96
C VAL A 23 4.12 5.31 13.63
N ALA A 24 3.68 5.30 14.90
CA ALA A 24 3.39 6.52 15.66
C ALA A 24 4.65 7.40 15.84
N SER A 25 5.78 6.78 16.15
CA SER A 25 7.08 7.47 16.26
C SER A 25 7.55 8.02 14.92
N TRP A 26 7.26 7.31 13.82
CA TRP A 26 7.55 7.81 12.48
C TRP A 26 6.71 9.05 12.14
N ILE A 27 5.41 9.05 12.45
CA ILE A 27 4.51 10.21 12.28
C ILE A 27 5.03 11.43 13.07
N GLU A 28 5.47 11.21 14.30
CA GLU A 28 6.11 12.25 15.10
C GLU A 28 7.42 12.74 14.46
N GLY A 29 8.25 11.83 13.97
CA GLY A 29 9.52 12.14 13.31
C GLY A 29 9.41 12.91 12.00
N ILE A 30 8.29 12.80 11.29
CA ILE A 30 8.02 13.62 10.08
C ILE A 30 7.40 14.99 10.42
N GLY A 31 7.21 15.32 11.70
CA GLY A 31 6.71 16.62 12.17
C GLY A 31 5.20 16.68 12.41
N TYR A 32 4.53 15.53 12.46
CA TYR A 32 3.06 15.41 12.58
C TYR A 32 2.64 14.81 13.92
N SER A 33 3.27 15.24 15.01
CA SER A 33 3.04 14.69 16.36
C SER A 33 1.58 14.78 16.82
N GLN A 34 0.82 15.77 16.35
CA GLN A 34 -0.60 15.92 16.64
C GLN A 34 -1.47 14.75 16.14
N TYR A 35 -1.00 14.02 15.11
CA TYR A 35 -1.72 12.87 14.55
C TYR A 35 -1.24 11.55 15.14
N LYS A 36 -0.27 11.56 16.05
CA LYS A 36 0.27 10.34 16.67
C LYS A 36 -0.84 9.49 17.30
N GLU A 37 -1.70 10.12 18.09
CA GLU A 37 -2.81 9.44 18.77
C GLU A 37 -3.79 8.83 17.77
N CYS A 38 -4.12 9.56 16.69
CA CYS A 38 -4.96 9.08 15.60
C CYS A 38 -4.46 7.75 15.01
N PHE A 39 -3.14 7.61 14.79
CA PHE A 39 -2.57 6.38 14.24
C PHE A 39 -2.53 5.25 15.27
N THR A 40 -2.28 5.55 16.55
CA THR A 40 -2.26 4.54 17.62
C THR A 40 -3.65 4.00 17.96
N GLU A 41 -4.66 4.87 18.04
CA GLU A 41 -6.04 4.49 18.37
C GLU A 41 -6.66 3.62 17.28
N ASN A 42 -6.36 3.94 16.01
CA ASN A 42 -6.80 3.16 14.85
C ASN A 42 -5.93 1.91 14.59
N GLN A 43 -4.98 1.58 15.47
CA GLN A 43 -4.11 0.39 15.37
C GLN A 43 -3.39 0.27 14.03
N ILE A 44 -2.88 1.40 13.52
CA ILE A 44 -2.19 1.42 12.23
C ILE A 44 -0.77 0.90 12.40
N ASP A 45 -0.55 -0.34 11.93
CA ASP A 45 0.76 -0.97 11.84
C ASP A 45 1.40 -0.76 10.46
N GLY A 46 2.65 -1.24 10.32
CA GLY A 46 3.40 -1.16 9.07
C GLY A 46 2.74 -1.84 7.88
N ARG A 47 1.93 -2.87 8.13
CA ARG A 47 1.17 -3.58 7.10
C ARG A 47 -0.05 -2.78 6.65
N SER A 48 -0.67 -2.04 7.56
CA SER A 48 -1.85 -1.22 7.30
C SER A 48 -1.53 0.07 6.56
N LEU A 49 -0.28 0.56 6.63
CA LEU A 49 0.17 1.77 5.91
C LEU A 49 -0.13 1.75 4.41
N ILE A 50 -0.12 0.58 3.76
CA ILE A 50 -0.41 0.47 2.31
C ILE A 50 -1.84 0.89 1.94
N ASN A 51 -2.76 0.83 2.90
CA ASN A 51 -4.16 1.20 2.78
C ASN A 51 -4.40 2.68 3.12
N ILE A 52 -3.39 3.38 3.63
CA ILE A 52 -3.50 4.79 3.97
C ILE A 52 -3.36 5.63 2.69
N HIS A 53 -4.48 6.20 2.27
CA HIS A 53 -4.61 7.07 1.11
C HIS A 53 -5.12 8.45 1.52
N SER A 54 -5.02 9.40 0.60
CA SER A 54 -5.58 10.75 0.79
C SER A 54 -7.07 10.74 1.13
N SER A 55 -7.82 9.72 0.70
CA SER A 55 -9.24 9.53 1.04
C SER A 55 -9.49 8.88 2.40
N THR A 56 -8.54 8.11 2.94
CA THR A 56 -8.72 7.41 4.23
C THR A 56 -8.23 8.25 5.41
N LEU A 57 -7.30 9.18 5.18
CA LEU A 57 -6.73 10.04 6.21
C LEU A 57 -7.77 10.90 6.96
N PRO A 58 -8.81 11.47 6.31
CA PRO A 58 -9.90 12.15 7.01
C PRO A 58 -10.66 11.25 7.99
N HIS A 59 -10.90 9.99 7.62
CA HIS A 59 -11.56 9.01 8.49
C HIS A 59 -10.69 8.60 9.68
N LEU A 60 -9.37 8.78 9.57
CA LEU A 60 -8.42 8.56 10.65
C LEU A 60 -8.35 9.74 11.64
N GLY A 61 -8.89 10.92 11.30
CA GLY A 61 -8.78 12.14 12.09
C GLY A 61 -7.84 13.22 11.51
N VAL A 62 -7.25 12.99 10.33
CA VAL A 62 -6.42 13.99 9.63
C VAL A 62 -7.30 14.78 8.67
N THR A 63 -7.77 15.94 9.10
CA THR A 63 -8.72 16.77 8.33
C THR A 63 -8.05 17.85 7.48
N GLU A 64 -6.85 18.31 7.86
CA GLU A 64 -6.17 19.41 7.17
C GLU A 64 -5.64 18.96 5.81
N PHE A 65 -6.06 19.64 4.74
CA PHE A 65 -5.73 19.22 3.37
C PHE A 65 -4.22 19.20 3.09
N ALA A 66 -3.48 20.18 3.60
CA ALA A 66 -2.03 20.24 3.45
C ALA A 66 -1.35 19.03 4.12
N ASP A 67 -1.84 18.64 5.30
CA ASP A 67 -1.32 17.51 6.07
C ASP A 67 -1.67 16.19 5.40
N ILE A 68 -2.90 16.05 4.90
CA ILE A 68 -3.32 14.88 4.10
C ILE A 68 -2.38 14.67 2.91
N LYS A 69 -2.07 15.75 2.18
CA LYS A 69 -1.18 15.68 1.01
C LYS A 69 0.23 15.24 1.42
N ASN A 70 0.78 15.86 2.45
CA ASN A 70 2.15 15.61 2.89
C ASN A 70 2.29 14.22 3.51
N ILE A 71 1.38 13.81 4.40
CA ILE A 71 1.39 12.48 5.01
C ILE A 71 1.22 11.41 3.94
N ALA A 72 0.27 11.56 3.00
CA ALA A 72 0.12 10.61 1.90
C ALA A 72 1.38 10.51 1.02
N CYS A 73 2.09 11.63 0.82
CA CYS A 73 3.39 11.61 0.14
C CYS A 73 4.42 10.80 0.94
N LYS A 74 4.58 11.08 2.24
CA LYS A 74 5.51 10.38 3.12
C LYS A 74 5.21 8.89 3.27
N VAL A 75 3.95 8.48 3.27
CA VAL A 75 3.56 7.06 3.24
C VAL A 75 4.06 6.38 1.95
N ARG A 76 3.97 7.04 0.79
CA ARG A 76 4.48 6.46 -0.46
C ARG A 76 6.00 6.36 -0.46
N GLU A 77 6.68 7.39 0.02
CA GLU A 77 8.14 7.39 0.18
C GLU A 77 8.60 6.23 1.08
N VAL A 78 7.99 6.06 2.25
CA VAL A 78 8.42 5.05 3.23
C VAL A 78 8.18 3.62 2.77
N LEU A 79 7.16 3.42 1.92
CA LEU A 79 6.82 2.13 1.33
C LEU A 79 7.52 1.88 -0.02
N ASN A 80 8.39 2.78 -0.47
CA ASN A 80 9.02 2.73 -1.80
C ASN A 80 7.99 2.48 -2.92
N LEU A 81 6.84 3.14 -2.84
CA LEU A 81 5.80 3.06 -3.86
C LEU A 81 6.07 4.12 -4.92
N ASP A 82 6.00 3.72 -6.19
CA ASP A 82 6.11 4.64 -7.31
C ASP A 82 5.04 5.73 -7.21
N GLU A 83 5.41 6.97 -7.55
CA GLU A 83 4.41 8.02 -7.72
C GLU A 83 3.38 7.59 -8.77
N ASN A 84 2.16 8.09 -8.61
CA ASN A 84 1.04 7.75 -9.48
C ASN A 84 1.27 8.41 -10.86
N GLU A 85 2.12 7.79 -11.69
CA GLU A 85 2.46 8.31 -13.01
C GLU A 85 1.19 8.40 -13.85
N SER A 86 0.84 9.62 -14.28
CA SER A 86 -0.29 9.89 -15.16
C SER A 86 -0.19 9.16 -16.51
N SER A 87 1.01 8.70 -16.88
CA SER A 87 1.33 7.94 -18.09
C SER A 87 1.23 6.41 -17.93
N ARG A 88 0.79 5.90 -16.77
CA ARG A 88 0.68 4.45 -16.54
C ARG A 88 -0.34 3.82 -17.51
N LYS A 89 0.06 2.72 -18.14
CA LYS A 89 -0.80 1.98 -19.09
C LYS A 89 -1.92 1.24 -18.37
N LEU A 90 -3.14 1.34 -18.89
CA LEU A 90 -4.35 0.74 -18.29
C LEU A 90 -4.30 -0.78 -18.17
N HIS A 91 -3.52 -1.49 -18.99
CA HIS A 91 -3.39 -2.95 -18.93
C HIS A 91 -2.39 -3.44 -17.88
N LEU A 92 -1.66 -2.52 -17.24
CA LEU A 92 -0.75 -2.86 -16.15
C LEU A 92 -1.52 -2.87 -14.83
N PRO A 93 -1.07 -3.66 -13.84
CA PRO A 93 -1.65 -3.61 -12.51
C PRO A 93 -1.60 -2.20 -11.91
N PRO A 94 -2.58 -1.84 -11.05
CA PRO A 94 -2.68 -0.51 -10.45
C PRO A 94 -1.50 -0.21 -9.51
N ARG A 95 -0.79 -1.23 -9.00
CA ARG A 95 0.44 -1.10 -8.21
C ARG A 95 1.58 -1.86 -8.87
N ASN A 96 2.81 -1.43 -8.60
CA ASN A 96 4.01 -2.19 -8.96
C ASN A 96 4.07 -3.50 -8.16
N ILE A 97 5.00 -4.39 -8.50
CA ILE A 97 5.10 -5.72 -7.85
C ILE A 97 5.30 -5.63 -6.33
N VAL A 98 6.01 -4.60 -5.85
CA VAL A 98 6.21 -4.33 -4.42
C VAL A 98 4.89 -3.92 -3.78
N GLY A 99 4.18 -2.96 -4.34
CA GLY A 99 2.90 -2.48 -3.85
C GLY A 99 1.85 -3.58 -3.82
N MET A 100 1.80 -4.44 -4.85
CA MET A 100 0.92 -5.62 -4.86
C MET A 100 1.29 -6.61 -3.73
N PHE A 101 2.60 -6.78 -3.45
CA PHE A 101 3.06 -7.63 -2.35
C PHE A 101 2.70 -7.03 -0.99
N LEU A 102 2.87 -5.72 -0.79
CA LEU A 102 2.52 -5.02 0.45
C LEU A 102 1.01 -5.07 0.70
N GLU A 103 0.19 -4.90 -0.32
CA GLU A 103 -1.27 -5.04 -0.26
C GLU A 103 -1.66 -6.49 0.10
N ALA A 104 -1.00 -7.48 -0.48
CA ALA A 104 -1.21 -8.87 -0.07
C ALA A 104 -0.85 -9.12 1.41
N LYS A 105 0.10 -8.37 1.96
CA LYS A 105 0.50 -8.45 3.38
C LYS A 105 -0.46 -7.74 4.32
N SER A 106 -1.21 -6.73 3.87
CA SER A 106 -2.18 -6.02 4.72
C SER A 106 -3.42 -6.85 5.04
N TYR A 107 -3.80 -7.78 4.17
CA TYR A 107 -4.94 -8.69 4.41
C TYR A 107 -4.55 -9.85 5.34
N THR A 108 -4.42 -9.56 6.63
CA THR A 108 -4.08 -10.53 7.67
C THR A 108 -5.14 -11.64 7.70
N GLY A 109 -4.77 -12.86 7.28
CA GLY A 109 -5.67 -14.02 7.15
C GLY A 109 -5.76 -14.58 5.74
N SER A 110 -5.36 -13.82 4.71
CA SER A 110 -5.24 -14.34 3.34
C SER A 110 -4.03 -15.27 3.22
N LYS A 111 -4.15 -16.34 2.41
CA LYS A 111 -3.01 -17.21 2.05
C LYS A 111 -1.85 -16.42 1.45
N LEU A 112 -2.15 -15.31 0.76
CA LEU A 112 -1.15 -14.44 0.14
C LEU A 112 -0.32 -13.69 1.19
N SER A 113 -0.91 -13.33 2.34
CA SER A 113 -0.21 -12.65 3.43
C SER A 113 0.92 -13.50 4.04
N GLY A 114 0.83 -14.83 3.94
CA GLY A 114 1.86 -15.76 4.41
C GLY A 114 3.04 -15.95 3.44
N LEU A 115 2.95 -15.47 2.20
CA LEU A 115 3.95 -15.74 1.17
C LEU A 115 5.21 -14.89 1.38
N THR A 116 6.38 -15.48 1.12
CA THR A 116 7.63 -14.70 0.97
C THR A 116 7.60 -13.93 -0.35
N PHE A 117 8.38 -12.86 -0.46
CA PHE A 117 8.43 -12.07 -1.69
C PHE A 117 8.78 -12.90 -2.94
N PRO A 118 9.82 -13.77 -2.93
CA PRO A 118 10.09 -14.63 -4.09
C PRO A 118 8.92 -15.56 -4.44
N ARG A 119 8.21 -16.11 -3.45
CA ARG A 119 7.06 -16.96 -3.70
C ARG A 119 5.88 -16.18 -4.27
N PHE A 120 5.68 -14.94 -3.81
CA PHE A 120 4.69 -14.03 -4.37
C PHE A 120 4.98 -13.74 -5.84
N VAL A 121 6.21 -13.33 -6.19
CA VAL A 121 6.62 -13.07 -7.58
C VAL A 121 6.46 -14.31 -8.45
N TYR A 122 6.84 -15.49 -7.95
CA TYR A 122 6.66 -16.74 -8.69
C TYR A 122 5.19 -17.02 -9.03
N ASN A 123 4.29 -16.74 -8.09
CA ASN A 123 2.85 -16.97 -8.27
C ASN A 123 2.21 -15.93 -9.20
N THR A 124 2.71 -14.69 -9.22
CA THR A 124 2.13 -13.58 -9.98
C THR A 124 2.77 -13.36 -11.34
N ARG A 125 3.95 -13.93 -11.64
CA ARG A 125 4.70 -13.71 -12.90
C ARG A 125 3.91 -14.01 -14.19
N SER A 126 2.96 -14.94 -14.13
CA SER A 126 2.16 -15.37 -15.28
C SER A 126 0.71 -14.89 -15.18
N ALA A 127 0.37 -14.16 -14.12
CA ALA A 127 -0.96 -13.62 -13.96
C ALA A 127 -1.14 -12.47 -14.95
N ILE A 128 -2.04 -12.66 -15.92
CA ILE A 128 -2.54 -11.55 -16.72
C ILE A 128 -3.36 -10.71 -15.76
N TRP A 129 -2.89 -9.51 -15.44
CA TRP A 129 -3.73 -8.56 -14.72
C TRP A 129 -4.95 -8.28 -15.57
N GLN A 130 -6.11 -8.64 -15.04
CA GLN A 130 -7.40 -8.27 -15.60
C GLN A 130 -8.06 -7.38 -14.55
N PRO A 131 -8.54 -6.18 -14.92
CA PRO A 131 -9.41 -5.44 -14.02
C PRO A 131 -10.61 -6.36 -13.70
N SER A 132 -11.16 -6.26 -12.49
CA SER A 132 -12.39 -6.98 -12.18
C SER A 132 -13.41 -6.68 -13.28
N LEU A 133 -13.89 -7.72 -13.99
CA LEU A 133 -14.96 -7.58 -14.99
C LEU A 133 -16.25 -7.00 -14.38
N THR A 134 -16.29 -6.88 -13.05
CA THR A 134 -17.17 -5.99 -12.31
C THR A 134 -16.89 -4.52 -12.66
N ASN A 135 -17.23 -4.13 -13.88
CA ASN A 135 -17.96 -2.88 -13.98
C ASN A 135 -19.15 -3.05 -13.02
N MET A 136 -19.28 -2.25 -11.97
CA MET A 136 -20.60 -2.02 -11.36
C MET A 136 -21.50 -1.23 -12.34
N GLY A 137 -21.47 -1.57 -13.63
CA GLY A 137 -22.59 -1.41 -14.53
C GLY A 137 -23.55 -2.55 -14.22
N MET A 138 -24.41 -2.35 -13.24
CA MET A 138 -25.63 -3.15 -13.14
C MET A 138 -26.40 -2.96 -14.45
N ILE A 139 -26.34 -3.93 -15.35
CA ILE A 139 -27.36 -4.08 -16.38
C ILE A 139 -28.55 -4.72 -15.65
N PHE A 140 -29.43 -3.89 -15.12
CA PHE A 140 -30.77 -4.35 -14.79
C PHE A 140 -31.41 -4.80 -16.10
N LYS A 141 -31.59 -6.12 -16.24
CA LYS A 141 -32.54 -6.63 -17.21
C LYS A 141 -33.93 -6.29 -16.67
N TYR A 142 -34.55 -5.26 -17.26
CA TYR A 142 -36.00 -5.11 -17.21
C TYR A 142 -36.65 -6.10 -18.18
#